data_AF-A0A645CW78-F1
#
_entry.id   AF-A0A645CW78-F1
#
_cell.length_a   1.000
_cell.length_b   1.000
_cell.length_c   1.000
_cell.angle_alpha   90.00
_cell.angle_beta   90.00
_cell.angle_gamma   90.00
#
_symmetry.space_group_name_H-M   'P 1'
#
loop_
_entity.id
_entity.type
_entity.pdbx_description
1 polymer ?
#
loop_
_entity_poly.entity_id
_entity_poly.type
_entity_poly.pdbx_seq_one_letter_code
_entity_poly.pdbx_strand_id
1 'polypeptide(L)'
;MADAANAEVAKEKKQAKSADWIWLIGLALFVSAMSQKIGLLMNTGFKAVGLSMFDKGTCTTVFVTVLGLACAMTPIGKLPAVEELSNILLYAVVSLLATQAPLNDLLSAPMWVVYGVFILIIHVALMYLLSKVFHWDLCMVSTASVANIGGSASSPIIAVAYHESYAGIGVLMGVLGAAIGNFAGLAMGAILRLMA
;
A
#
# COMPACT_ATOMS: atom_id res chain seq x y z
N MET A 1 -3.31 26.46 -0.53
CA MET A 1 -2.48 25.51 0.25
C MET A 1 -2.07 24.30 -0.58
N ALA A 2 -2.98 23.67 -1.34
CA ALA A 2 -2.63 22.58 -2.26
C ALA A 2 -1.64 23.00 -3.37
N ASP A 3 -1.80 24.20 -3.95
CA ASP A 3 -0.87 24.71 -4.97
C ASP A 3 0.53 25.00 -4.40
N ALA A 4 0.63 25.38 -3.12
CA ALA A 4 1.91 25.60 -2.46
C ALA A 4 2.63 24.28 -2.15
N ALA A 5 1.89 23.24 -1.75
CA ALA A 5 2.43 21.90 -1.55
C ALA A 5 2.89 21.27 -2.87
N ASN A 6 2.12 21.41 -3.95
CA ASN A 6 2.52 20.95 -5.28
C ASN A 6 3.71 21.75 -5.83
N ALA A 7 3.79 23.06 -5.56
CA ALA A 7 4.92 23.89 -5.97
C ALA A 7 6.21 23.59 -5.19
N GLU A 8 6.13 23.19 -3.92
CA GLU A 8 7.28 22.68 -3.16
C GLU A 8 7.79 21.35 -3.73
N VAL A 9 6.88 20.41 -4.02
CA VAL A 9 7.22 19.11 -4.65
C VAL A 9 7.88 19.32 -6.02
N ALA A 10 7.41 20.29 -6.81
CA ALA A 10 8.00 20.63 -8.11
C ALA A 10 9.38 21.30 -7.99
N LYS A 11 9.64 22.07 -6.93
CA LYS A 11 10.93 22.73 -6.68
C LYS A 11 12.01 21.79 -6.15
N GLU A 12 11.64 20.66 -5.57
CA GLU A 12 12.57 19.68 -4.97
C GLU A 12 13.06 18.59 -5.94
N LYS A 13 12.82 18.69 -7.25
CA LYS A 13 13.47 17.81 -8.25
C LYS A 13 14.96 18.11 -8.39
N LYS A 14 15.74 17.84 -7.33
CA LYS A 14 17.19 17.69 -7.42
C LYS A 14 17.46 16.46 -8.26
N GLN A 15 18.16 16.65 -9.38
CA GLN A 15 18.60 15.57 -10.24
C GLN A 15 19.38 14.54 -9.41
N ALA A 16 18.86 13.32 -9.32
CA ALA A 16 19.45 12.26 -8.52
C ALA A 16 20.85 11.92 -9.03
N LYS A 17 21.85 11.93 -8.14
CA LYS A 17 23.19 11.47 -8.47
C LYS A 17 23.27 9.96 -8.27
N SER A 18 24.15 9.26 -9.00
CA SER A 18 24.35 7.80 -8.86
C SER A 18 24.67 7.37 -7.43
N ALA A 19 25.28 8.26 -6.64
CA ALA A 19 25.53 8.04 -5.22
C ALA A 19 24.24 7.95 -4.38
N ASP A 20 23.23 8.77 -4.68
CA ASP A 20 21.94 8.79 -3.96
C ASP A 20 21.17 7.48 -4.20
N TRP A 21 21.22 6.96 -5.42
CA TRP A 21 20.67 5.66 -5.79
C TRP A 21 21.31 4.51 -5.01
N ILE A 22 22.65 4.46 -4.97
CA ILE A 22 23.39 3.43 -4.24
C ILE A 22 23.06 3.50 -2.75
N TRP A 23 22.96 4.70 -2.19
CA TRP A 23 22.65 4.90 -0.78
C TRP A 23 21.22 4.48 -0.45
N LEU A 24 20.24 4.85 -1.29
CA LEU A 24 18.83 4.48 -1.09
C LEU A 24 18.59 2.98 -1.25
N ILE A 25 19.20 2.34 -2.24
CA ILE A 25 19.11 0.88 -2.41
C ILE A 25 19.78 0.17 -1.23
N GLY A 26 20.96 0.64 -0.80
CA GLY A 26 21.65 0.11 0.37
C GLY A 26 20.81 0.22 1.65
N LEU A 27 20.18 1.38 1.87
CA LEU A 27 19.27 1.60 2.99
C LEU A 27 18.03 0.69 2.90
N ALA A 28 17.41 0.56 1.73
CA ALA A 28 16.24 -0.29 1.52
C ALA A 28 16.55 -1.77 1.81
N LEU A 29 17.69 -2.27 1.32
CA LEU A 29 18.15 -3.64 1.58
C LEU A 29 18.51 -3.84 3.06
N PHE A 30 19.15 -2.86 3.69
CA PHE A 30 19.48 -2.91 5.11
C PHE A 30 18.21 -2.98 5.98
N VAL A 31 17.23 -2.10 5.72
CA VAL A 31 15.94 -2.09 6.42
C VAL A 31 15.18 -3.40 6.18
N SER A 32 15.21 -3.93 4.96
CA SER A 32 14.60 -5.22 4.63
C SER A 32 15.22 -6.37 5.45
N ALA A 33 16.55 -6.46 5.47
CA ALA A 33 17.26 -7.49 6.24
C ALA A 33 17.01 -7.37 7.76
N MET A 34 17.03 -6.14 8.30
CA MET A 34 16.69 -5.90 9.71
C MET A 34 15.25 -6.30 10.02
N SER A 35 14.31 -5.94 9.15
CA SER A 35 12.89 -6.24 9.34
C SER A 35 12.62 -7.74 9.38
N GLN A 36 13.32 -8.53 8.56
CA GLN A 36 13.22 -9.98 8.58
C GLN A 36 13.77 -10.60 9.89
N LYS A 37 14.84 -10.03 10.46
CA LYS A 37 15.40 -10.46 11.76
C LYS A 37 14.50 -10.09 12.92
N ILE A 38 13.96 -8.88 12.91
CA ILE A 38 13.02 -8.39 13.94
C ILE A 38 11.70 -9.16 13.85
N GLY A 39 11.20 -9.45 12.66
CA GLY A 39 10.02 -10.29 12.45
C GLY A 39 10.16 -11.71 13.01
N LEU A 40 11.38 -12.29 12.97
CA LEU A 40 11.68 -13.57 13.63
C LEU A 40 11.68 -13.45 15.16
N LEU A 41 12.30 -12.39 15.69
CA LEU A 41 12.35 -12.14 17.13
C LEU A 41 10.94 -11.93 17.69
N MET A 42 10.13 -11.12 17.01
CA MET A 42 8.73 -10.88 17.35
C MET A 42 7.90 -12.16 17.28
N ASN A 43 8.03 -12.97 16.21
CA ASN A 43 7.35 -14.27 16.13
C ASN A 43 7.71 -15.18 17.32
N THR A 44 8.98 -15.22 17.72
CA THR A 44 9.44 -16.03 18.86
C THR A 44 8.83 -15.55 20.18
N GLY A 45 8.74 -14.22 20.39
CA GLY A 45 8.07 -13.63 21.55
C GLY A 45 6.55 -13.84 21.55
N PHE A 46 5.88 -13.68 20.41
CA PHE A 46 4.43 -13.89 20.29
C PHE A 46 4.02 -15.36 20.41
N LYS A 47 4.86 -16.29 19.93
CA LYS A 47 4.69 -17.72 20.18
C LYS A 47 4.80 -18.08 21.66
N ALA A 48 5.69 -17.41 22.40
CA ALA A 48 5.81 -17.60 23.85
C ALA A 48 4.58 -17.11 24.65
N VAL A 49 3.80 -16.17 24.09
CA VAL A 49 2.55 -15.63 24.67
C VAL A 49 1.30 -16.36 24.15
N GLY A 50 1.46 -17.36 23.27
CA GLY A 50 0.35 -18.16 22.74
C GLY A 50 -0.41 -17.54 21.56
N LEU A 51 0.02 -16.38 21.04
CA LEU A 51 -0.57 -15.76 19.85
C LEU A 51 -0.01 -16.37 18.56
N SER A 52 -0.48 -17.57 18.22
CA SER A 52 -0.08 -18.32 17.03
C SER A 52 -0.48 -17.69 15.68
N MET A 53 -1.10 -16.51 15.68
CA MET A 53 -1.51 -15.75 14.48
C MET A 53 -0.40 -14.85 13.93
N PHE A 54 0.57 -14.50 14.78
CA PHE A 54 1.69 -13.63 14.45
C PHE A 54 2.87 -14.47 13.93
N ASP A 55 2.69 -15.10 12.77
CA ASP A 55 3.80 -15.78 12.10
C ASP A 55 4.84 -14.76 11.57
N LYS A 56 6.01 -15.25 11.15
CA LYS A 56 7.15 -14.42 10.72
C LYS A 56 6.74 -13.42 9.64
N GLY A 57 5.97 -13.88 8.65
CA GLY A 57 5.48 -13.03 7.55
C GLY A 57 4.60 -11.88 8.05
N THR A 58 3.66 -12.18 8.93
CA THR A 58 2.77 -11.21 9.57
C THR A 58 3.53 -10.18 10.40
N CYS A 59 4.41 -10.63 11.29
CA CYS A 59 5.23 -9.74 12.13
C CYS A 59 6.13 -8.84 11.29
N THR A 60 6.76 -9.40 10.24
CA THR A 60 7.60 -8.62 9.32
C THR A 60 6.76 -7.57 8.59
N THR A 61 5.57 -7.93 8.10
CA THR A 61 4.68 -7.02 7.36
C THR A 61 4.20 -5.86 8.23
N VAL A 62 3.74 -6.15 9.46
CA VAL A 62 3.33 -5.12 10.42
C VAL A 62 4.50 -4.21 10.77
N PHE A 63 5.66 -4.78 11.09
CA PHE A 63 6.85 -4.01 11.44
C PHE A 63 7.29 -3.09 10.30
N VAL A 64 7.38 -3.60 9.06
CA VAL A 64 7.74 -2.82 7.87
C VAL A 64 6.70 -1.73 7.59
N THR A 65 5.41 -2.01 7.80
CA THR A 65 4.34 -1.03 7.59
C THR A 65 4.47 0.13 8.57
N VAL A 66 4.67 -0.14 9.87
CA VAL A 66 4.83 0.90 10.89
C VAL A 66 6.14 1.67 10.70
N LEU A 67 7.25 0.97 10.46
CA LEU A 67 8.55 1.59 10.22
C LEU A 67 8.52 2.43 8.95
N GLY A 68 7.91 1.94 7.87
CA GLY A 68 7.74 2.66 6.61
C GLY A 68 6.91 3.93 6.78
N LEU A 69 5.80 3.88 7.53
CA LEU A 69 5.00 5.06 7.87
C LEU A 69 5.79 6.07 8.72
N ALA A 70 6.49 5.61 9.75
CA ALA A 70 7.31 6.47 10.58
C ALA A 70 8.41 7.15 9.76
N CYS A 71 9.13 6.38 8.93
CA CYS A 71 10.17 6.91 8.05
C CYS A 71 9.63 7.84 6.96
N ALA A 72 8.42 7.60 6.44
CA ALA A 72 7.78 8.47 5.46
C ALA A 72 7.49 9.87 6.03
N MET A 73 7.28 10.00 7.35
CA MET A 73 7.12 11.29 8.03
C MET A 73 8.45 11.98 8.36
N THR A 74 9.59 11.32 8.14
CA THR A 74 10.94 11.87 8.39
C THR A 74 11.56 12.43 7.11
N PRO A 75 12.60 13.29 7.20
CA PRO A 75 13.30 13.84 6.03
C PRO A 75 13.91 12.79 5.08
N ILE A 76 14.00 11.52 5.47
CA ILE A 76 14.44 10.41 4.61
C ILE A 76 13.50 10.25 3.40
N GLY A 77 12.20 10.51 3.57
CA GLY A 77 11.21 10.46 2.49
C GLY A 77 11.36 11.57 1.43
N LYS A 78 12.19 12.59 1.71
CA LYS A 78 12.45 13.72 0.80
C LYS A 78 13.80 13.62 0.08
N LEU A 79 14.47 12.47 0.18
CA LEU A 79 15.74 12.27 -0.51
C LEU A 79 15.55 12.24 -2.04
N PRO A 80 16.51 12.80 -2.81
CA PRO A 80 16.48 12.69 -4.26
C PRO A 80 16.51 11.22 -4.68
N ALA A 81 15.77 10.85 -5.74
CA ALA A 81 15.58 9.49 -6.27
C ALA A 81 14.58 8.57 -5.52
N VAL A 82 13.97 8.98 -4.41
CA VAL A 82 12.98 8.14 -3.70
C VAL A 82 11.78 7.81 -4.58
N GLU A 83 11.25 8.79 -5.32
CA GLU A 83 10.09 8.60 -6.20
C GLU A 83 10.40 7.67 -7.38
N GLU A 84 11.56 7.87 -8.02
CA GLU A 84 12.00 7.03 -9.15
C GLU A 84 12.25 5.58 -8.71
N LEU A 85 12.93 5.38 -7.58
CA LEU A 85 13.18 4.04 -7.03
C LEU A 85 11.88 3.36 -6.60
N SER A 86 10.96 4.09 -5.96
CA SER A 86 9.66 3.58 -5.56
C SER A 86 8.85 3.09 -6.76
N ASN A 87 8.82 3.87 -7.85
CA ASN A 87 8.11 3.49 -9.07
C ASN A 87 8.72 2.23 -9.73
N ILE A 88 10.05 2.13 -9.79
CA ILE A 88 10.72 0.94 -10.33
C ILE A 88 10.41 -0.30 -9.47
N LEU A 89 10.52 -0.20 -8.15
CA LEU A 89 10.22 -1.30 -7.23
C LEU A 89 8.76 -1.71 -7.30
N LEU A 90 7.84 -0.75 -7.38
CA LEU A 90 6.42 -1.00 -7.54
C LEU A 90 6.14 -1.79 -8.83
N TYR A 91 6.71 -1.38 -9.96
CA TYR A 91 6.56 -2.12 -11.22
C TYR A 91 7.19 -3.51 -11.16
N ALA A 92 8.33 -3.67 -10.49
CA ALA A 92 8.94 -4.96 -10.27
C ALA A 92 8.03 -5.89 -9.43
N VAL A 93 7.42 -5.37 -8.36
CA VAL A 93 6.47 -6.12 -7.51
C VAL A 93 5.20 -6.48 -8.29
N VAL A 94 4.63 -5.55 -9.04
CA VAL A 94 3.44 -5.82 -9.89
C VAL A 94 3.76 -6.90 -10.91
N SER A 95 4.93 -6.83 -11.57
CA SER A 95 5.40 -7.86 -12.49
C SER A 95 5.55 -9.22 -11.80
N LEU A 96 6.16 -9.25 -10.60
CA LEU A 96 6.29 -10.48 -9.82
C LEU A 96 4.94 -11.07 -9.44
N LEU A 97 4.00 -10.27 -8.95
CA LEU A 97 2.64 -10.72 -8.61
C LEU A 97 1.90 -11.25 -9.83
N ALA A 98 2.04 -10.62 -11.00
CA ALA A 98 1.45 -11.09 -12.25
C ALA A 98 1.98 -12.47 -12.65
N THR A 99 3.27 -12.76 -12.44
CA THR A 99 3.84 -14.09 -12.73
C THR A 99 3.34 -15.20 -11.80
N GLN A 100 2.90 -14.86 -10.58
CA GLN A 100 2.36 -15.83 -9.62
C GLN A 100 0.90 -16.20 -9.88
N ALA A 101 0.20 -15.48 -10.76
CA ALA A 101 -1.20 -15.72 -11.11
C ALA A 101 -1.33 -16.06 -12.60
N PRO A 102 -0.89 -17.26 -13.04
CA PRO A 102 -0.96 -17.63 -14.44
C PRO A 102 -2.42 -17.72 -14.90
N LEU A 103 -2.69 -17.24 -16.12
CA LEU A 103 -4.03 -17.28 -16.73
C LEU A 103 -4.64 -18.69 -16.77
N ASN A 104 -3.80 -19.72 -16.81
CA ASN A 104 -4.23 -21.11 -16.78
C ASN A 104 -4.90 -21.51 -15.45
N ASP A 105 -4.43 -20.97 -14.32
CA ASP A 105 -5.06 -21.20 -13.00
C ASP A 105 -6.39 -20.45 -12.88
N LEU A 106 -6.53 -19.35 -13.63
CA LEU A 106 -7.78 -18.62 -13.73
C LEU A 106 -8.86 -19.40 -14.49
N LEU A 107 -8.45 -20.19 -15.49
CA LEU A 107 -9.33 -21.06 -16.26
C LEU A 107 -9.72 -22.33 -15.50
N SER A 108 -8.83 -22.84 -14.64
CA SER A 108 -9.10 -24.03 -13.82
C SER A 108 -10.02 -23.72 -12.63
N ALA A 109 -10.03 -22.47 -12.15
CA ALA A 109 -10.84 -22.06 -11.02
C ALA A 109 -11.66 -20.78 -11.31
N PRO A 110 -12.54 -20.80 -12.32
CA PRO A 110 -13.28 -19.63 -12.79
C PRO A 110 -14.20 -19.02 -11.72
N MET A 111 -14.59 -19.83 -10.74
CA MET A 111 -15.44 -19.40 -9.63
C MET A 111 -14.78 -18.29 -8.80
N TRP A 112 -13.44 -18.30 -8.63
CA TRP A 112 -12.73 -17.25 -7.89
C TRP A 112 -12.80 -15.89 -8.58
N VAL A 113 -12.76 -15.87 -9.93
CA VAL A 113 -12.94 -14.64 -10.70
C VAL A 113 -14.33 -14.07 -10.49
N VAL A 114 -15.36 -14.92 -10.53
CA VAL A 114 -16.74 -14.50 -10.30
C VAL A 114 -16.90 -13.92 -8.90
N TYR A 115 -16.35 -14.56 -7.86
CA TYR A 115 -16.36 -14.00 -6.51
C TYR A 115 -15.62 -12.65 -6.42
N GLY A 116 -14.48 -12.52 -7.10
CA GLY A 116 -13.72 -11.27 -7.19
C GLY A 116 -14.52 -10.14 -7.84
N VAL A 117 -15.17 -10.40 -8.97
CA VAL A 117 -16.04 -9.41 -9.62
C VAL A 117 -17.25 -9.08 -8.75
N PHE A 118 -17.85 -10.08 -8.10
CA PHE A 118 -19.01 -9.90 -7.24
C PHE A 118 -18.69 -8.99 -6.03
N ILE A 119 -17.56 -9.22 -5.34
CA ILE A 119 -17.17 -8.36 -4.22
C ILE A 119 -16.83 -6.94 -4.68
N LEU A 120 -16.25 -6.77 -5.87
CA LEU A 120 -16.00 -5.44 -6.43
C LEU A 120 -17.31 -4.70 -6.75
N ILE A 121 -18.33 -5.39 -7.29
CA ILE A 121 -19.65 -4.80 -7.52
C ILE A 121 -20.27 -4.34 -6.20
N ILE A 122 -20.24 -5.19 -5.16
CA ILE A 122 -20.73 -4.83 -3.84
C ILE A 122 -19.98 -3.62 -3.29
N HIS A 123 -18.66 -3.59 -3.41
CA HIS A 123 -17.83 -2.48 -2.95
C HIS A 123 -18.21 -1.17 -3.64
N VAL A 124 -18.33 -1.17 -4.98
CA VAL A 124 -18.71 0.01 -5.75
C VAL A 124 -20.13 0.47 -5.40
N ALA A 125 -21.07 -0.46 -5.28
CA ALA A 125 -22.45 -0.15 -4.90
C ALA A 125 -22.53 0.44 -3.49
N LEU A 126 -21.76 -0.11 -2.53
CA LEU A 126 -21.69 0.40 -1.17
C LEU A 126 -21.08 1.80 -1.14
N MET A 127 -19.96 2.03 -1.82
CA MET A 127 -19.32 3.35 -1.92
C MET A 127 -20.25 4.39 -2.55
N TYR A 128 -21.00 4.02 -3.59
CA TYR A 128 -22.00 4.88 -4.21
C TYR A 128 -23.18 5.20 -3.27
N LEU A 129 -23.64 4.21 -2.50
CA LEU A 129 -24.71 4.46 -1.53
C LEU A 129 -24.22 5.38 -0.40
N LEU A 130 -23.01 5.16 0.11
CA LEU A 130 -22.41 6.00 1.14
C LEU A 130 -22.18 7.42 0.64
N SER A 131 -21.74 7.61 -0.60
CA SER A 131 -21.56 8.97 -1.16
C SER A 131 -22.89 9.73 -1.19
N LYS A 132 -24.00 9.04 -1.50
CA LYS A 132 -25.34 9.64 -1.51
C LYS A 132 -25.87 9.95 -0.10
N VAL A 133 -25.60 9.08 0.88
CA VAL A 133 -26.05 9.28 2.28
C VAL A 133 -25.27 10.41 2.95
N PHE A 134 -23.94 10.39 2.82
CA PHE A 134 -23.04 11.34 3.50
C PHE A 134 -22.77 12.61 2.67
N HIS A 135 -23.32 12.71 1.46
CA HIS A 135 -23.14 13.84 0.55
C HIS A 135 -21.66 14.12 0.25
N TRP A 136 -20.88 13.06 0.02
CA TRP A 136 -19.46 13.16 -0.31
C TRP A 136 -19.23 13.40 -1.80
N ASP A 137 -18.18 14.17 -2.11
CA ASP A 137 -17.73 14.42 -3.48
C ASP A 137 -17.26 13.11 -4.16
N LEU A 138 -17.61 12.93 -5.43
CA LEU A 138 -17.21 11.77 -6.24
C LEU A 138 -15.69 11.63 -6.37
N CYS A 139 -14.94 12.73 -6.42
CA CYS A 139 -13.49 12.74 -6.39
C CYS A 139 -12.98 12.03 -5.13
N MET A 140 -13.46 12.42 -3.96
CA MET A 140 -12.96 11.86 -2.70
C MET A 140 -13.36 10.39 -2.54
N VAL A 141 -14.61 10.04 -2.93
CA VAL A 141 -15.09 8.64 -2.86
C VAL A 141 -14.36 7.74 -3.87
N SER A 142 -14.15 8.20 -5.11
CA SER A 142 -13.46 7.40 -6.12
C SER A 142 -11.98 7.23 -5.80
N THR A 143 -11.27 8.29 -5.36
CA THR A 143 -9.90 8.19 -4.88
C THR A 143 -9.78 7.26 -3.67
N ALA A 144 -10.71 7.34 -2.69
CA ALA A 144 -10.74 6.41 -1.55
C ALA A 144 -10.96 4.95 -1.97
N SER A 145 -11.88 4.72 -2.92
CA SER A 145 -12.14 3.37 -3.43
C SER A 145 -10.89 2.78 -4.11
N VAL A 146 -10.18 3.59 -4.89
CA VAL A 146 -8.94 3.18 -5.57
C VAL A 146 -7.80 3.02 -4.56
N ALA A 147 -7.79 3.76 -3.45
CA ALA A 147 -6.84 3.52 -2.35
C ALA A 147 -7.01 2.15 -1.69
N ASN A 148 -8.25 1.66 -1.60
CA ASN A 148 -8.53 0.37 -1.00
C ASN A 148 -8.26 -0.81 -1.96
N ILE A 149 -8.54 -0.66 -3.26
CA ILE A 149 -8.41 -1.75 -4.24
C ILE A 149 -7.13 -1.67 -5.07
N GLY A 150 -6.74 -0.47 -5.50
CA GLY A 150 -5.59 -0.21 -6.37
C GLY A 150 -4.35 0.35 -5.64
N GLY A 151 -4.46 0.65 -4.35
CA GLY A 151 -3.34 1.04 -3.50
C GLY A 151 -2.72 2.41 -3.82
N SER A 152 -1.50 2.63 -3.31
CA SER A 152 -0.75 3.89 -3.43
C SER A 152 -0.30 4.23 -4.85
N ALA A 153 -0.26 3.25 -5.75
CA ALA A 153 0.08 3.41 -7.16
C ALA A 153 -1.03 4.14 -7.95
N SER A 154 -2.26 3.69 -7.78
CA SER A 154 -3.39 4.08 -8.64
C SER A 154 -4.20 5.23 -8.06
N SER A 155 -4.14 5.44 -6.75
CA SER A 155 -4.91 6.50 -6.06
C SER A 155 -4.56 7.92 -6.52
N PRO A 156 -3.27 8.30 -6.67
CA PRO A 156 -2.91 9.63 -7.14
C PRO A 156 -3.38 9.87 -8.57
N ILE A 157 -3.35 8.84 -9.42
CA ILE A 157 -3.76 8.91 -10.83
C ILE A 157 -5.23 9.31 -10.95
N ILE A 158 -6.11 8.69 -10.16
CA ILE A 158 -7.53 9.04 -10.15
C ILE A 158 -7.77 10.42 -9.54
N ALA A 159 -7.03 10.79 -8.49
CA ALA A 159 -7.15 12.11 -7.89
C ALA A 159 -6.78 13.25 -8.88
N VAL A 160 -5.68 13.10 -9.62
CA VAL A 160 -5.25 14.11 -10.60
C VAL A 160 -6.15 14.17 -11.83
N ALA A 161 -6.90 13.11 -12.13
CA ALA A 161 -7.92 13.13 -13.17
C ALA A 161 -9.07 14.11 -12.86
N TYR A 162 -9.31 14.42 -11.58
CA TYR A 162 -10.26 15.47 -11.19
C TYR A 162 -9.59 16.85 -11.12
N HIS A 163 -8.43 16.95 -10.45
CA HIS A 163 -7.65 18.18 -10.39
C HIS A 163 -6.20 17.88 -9.99
N GLU A 164 -5.23 18.50 -10.66
CA GLU A 164 -3.79 18.27 -10.38
C GLU A 164 -3.41 18.58 -8.93
N SER A 165 -4.11 19.53 -8.29
CA SER A 165 -3.90 19.87 -6.87
C SER A 165 -4.23 18.72 -5.90
N TYR A 166 -4.91 17.67 -6.35
CA TYR A 166 -5.30 16.53 -5.52
C TYR A 166 -4.30 15.37 -5.54
N ALA A 167 -3.19 15.48 -6.29
CA ALA A 167 -2.11 14.48 -6.31
C ALA A 167 -1.68 14.07 -4.89
N GLY A 168 -1.37 15.05 -4.04
CA GLY A 168 -0.95 14.80 -2.66
C GLY A 168 -2.01 14.11 -1.81
N ILE A 169 -3.28 14.44 -2.01
CA ILE A 169 -4.40 13.79 -1.30
C ILE A 169 -4.49 12.31 -1.72
N GLY A 170 -4.40 12.02 -3.03
CA GLY A 170 -4.43 10.66 -3.54
C GLY A 170 -3.26 9.80 -3.04
N VAL A 171 -2.04 10.36 -2.94
CA VAL A 171 -0.88 9.66 -2.37
C VAL A 171 -1.13 9.30 -0.90
N LEU A 172 -1.58 10.27 -0.10
CA LEU A 172 -1.86 10.04 1.33
C LEU A 172 -2.96 8.99 1.54
N MET A 173 -4.07 9.10 0.78
CA MET A 173 -5.15 8.12 0.86
C MET A 173 -4.68 6.72 0.48
N GLY A 174 -3.87 6.59 -0.58
CA GLY A 174 -3.32 5.30 -1.02
C GLY A 174 -2.40 4.64 0.00
N VAL A 175 -1.49 5.42 0.63
CA VAL A 175 -0.58 4.89 1.67
C VAL A 175 -1.36 4.48 2.93
N LEU A 176 -2.32 5.30 3.36
CA LEU A 176 -3.16 4.98 4.51
C LEU A 176 -4.08 3.78 4.24
N GLY A 177 -4.67 3.69 3.05
CA GLY A 177 -5.49 2.56 2.63
C GLY A 177 -4.72 1.25 2.68
N ALA A 178 -3.49 1.23 2.14
CA ALA A 178 -2.62 0.05 2.20
C ALA A 178 -2.26 -0.33 3.65
N ALA A 179 -1.95 0.65 4.50
CA ALA A 179 -1.63 0.40 5.91
C ALA A 179 -2.83 -0.19 6.67
N ILE A 180 -4.01 0.43 6.56
CA ILE A 180 -5.25 -0.04 7.19
C ILE A 180 -5.61 -1.42 6.65
N GLY A 181 -5.48 -1.63 5.33
CA GLY A 181 -5.75 -2.91 4.67
C GLY A 181 -4.90 -4.05 5.23
N ASN A 182 -3.62 -3.82 5.51
CA ASN A 182 -2.76 -4.82 6.15
C ASN A 182 -3.30 -5.23 7.53
N PHE A 183 -3.67 -4.27 8.38
CA PHE A 183 -4.22 -4.58 9.70
C PHE A 183 -5.60 -5.24 9.64
N ALA A 184 -6.49 -4.75 8.77
CA ALA A 184 -7.82 -5.31 8.57
C ALA A 184 -7.78 -6.74 8.02
N GLY A 185 -6.87 -7.01 7.07
CA GLY A 185 -6.65 -8.35 6.53
C GLY A 185 -6.16 -9.34 7.60
N LEU A 186 -5.26 -8.90 8.48
CA LEU A 186 -4.83 -9.71 9.63
C LEU A 186 -5.96 -9.96 10.63
N ALA A 187 -6.78 -8.95 10.92
CA ALA A 187 -7.95 -9.10 11.76
C ALA A 187 -8.97 -10.08 11.15
N MET A 188 -9.19 -10.02 9.84
CA MET A 188 -10.07 -10.96 9.16
C MET A 188 -9.51 -12.38 9.17
N GLY A 189 -8.21 -12.55 8.93
CA GLY A 189 -7.54 -13.85 9.08
C GLY A 189 -7.68 -14.41 10.50
N ALA A 190 -7.68 -13.53 11.50
CA ALA A 190 -7.93 -13.91 12.87
C ALA A 190 -9.36 -14.39 13.13
N ILE A 191 -10.35 -13.68 12.62
CA ILE A 191 -11.76 -14.07 12.72
C ILE A 191 -11.99 -15.42 12.04
N LEU A 192 -11.47 -15.61 10.82
CA LEU A 192 -11.62 -16.86 10.08
C LEU A 192 -11.03 -18.05 10.83
N ARG A 193 -9.88 -17.87 11.50
CA ARG A 193 -9.26 -18.92 12.30
C ARG A 193 -10.02 -19.26 13.57
N LEU A 194 -10.80 -18.33 14.14
CA LEU A 194 -11.68 -18.62 15.27
C LEU A 194 -12.94 -19.38 14.84
N MET A 195 -13.33 -19.24 13.56
CA MET A 195 -14.50 -19.92 12.98
C MET A 195 -14.17 -21.28 12.36
N ALA A 196 -12.88 -21.58 12.13
CA ALA A 196 -12.37 -22.83 11.57
C ALA A 196 -11.99 -23.83 12.67
#